data_AF-A0A497LL11-F1
#
_entry.id   AF-A0A497LL11-F1
#
_cell.length_a   1.000
_cell.length_b   1.000
_cell.length_c   1.000
_cell.angle_alpha   90.00
_cell.angle_beta   90.00
_cell.angle_gamma   90.00
#
_symmetry.space_group_name_H-M   'P 1'
#
loop_
_entity.id
_entity.type
_entity.pdbx_description
1 polymer ?
#
loop_
_entity_poly.entity_id
_entity_poly.type
_entity_poly.pdbx_seq_one_letter_code
_entity_poly.pdbx_strand_id
1 'polypeptide(L)'
;MFEGAVTLQFAGIAGVEWIILLAIFLVFIFGSKKMPEIMRHLGKAMGEFEKSRIEIQREIMAASQAVQNPLSPQTQNVQPPPQSQPPVQIQGYQPKSKVKPAGKSTGFLMKMAEELGVETENRSEEEIWEEIRKKALEKKAVEQLEAS
;
A
#
# COMPACT_ATOMS: atom_id res chain seq x y z
N MET A 1 -28.83 -31.43 -33.85
CA MET A 1 -28.72 -31.25 -32.38
C MET A 1 -27.31 -31.58 -31.85
N PHE A 2 -26.24 -31.41 -32.64
CA PHE A 2 -24.85 -31.74 -32.22
C PHE A 2 -23.91 -30.52 -32.11
N GLU A 3 -24.34 -29.35 -32.61
CA GLU A 3 -23.50 -28.13 -32.66
C GLU A 3 -23.25 -27.47 -31.28
N GLY A 4 -24.24 -27.56 -30.36
CA GLY A 4 -24.15 -26.91 -29.04
C GLY A 4 -23.29 -27.67 -28.02
N ALA A 5 -23.10 -28.98 -28.20
CA ALA A 5 -22.30 -29.79 -27.29
C ALA A 5 -20.78 -29.62 -27.54
N VAL A 6 -20.40 -29.38 -28.80
CA VAL A 6 -19.00 -29.19 -29.22
C VAL A 6 -18.45 -27.87 -28.68
N THR A 7 -19.19 -26.77 -28.84
CA THR A 7 -18.81 -25.44 -28.33
C THR A 7 -18.72 -25.39 -26.80
N LEU A 8 -19.57 -26.14 -26.10
CA LEU A 8 -19.56 -26.20 -24.62
C LEU A 8 -18.41 -27.05 -24.06
N GLN A 9 -17.92 -28.06 -24.79
CA GLN A 9 -16.70 -28.79 -24.41
C GLN A 9 -15.43 -27.94 -24.57
N PHE A 10 -15.39 -27.06 -25.58
CA PHE A 10 -14.27 -26.12 -25.73
C PHE A 10 -14.29 -25.01 -24.69
N ALA A 11 -15.45 -24.60 -24.15
CA ALA A 11 -15.51 -23.53 -23.17
C ALA A 11 -14.74 -23.82 -21.86
N GLY A 12 -14.63 -25.09 -21.44
CA GLY A 12 -13.87 -25.49 -20.24
C GLY A 12 -12.36 -25.58 -20.45
N ILE A 13 -11.91 -25.86 -21.68
CA ILE A 13 -10.49 -25.99 -22.06
C ILE A 13 -9.94 -24.66 -22.61
N ALA A 14 -10.82 -23.81 -23.15
CA ALA A 14 -10.48 -22.54 -23.79
C ALA A 14 -9.69 -21.60 -22.89
N GLY A 15 -9.99 -21.53 -21.59
CA GLY A 15 -9.29 -20.61 -20.68
C GLY A 15 -7.79 -20.88 -20.58
N VAL A 16 -7.40 -22.16 -20.52
CA VAL A 16 -5.98 -22.56 -20.42
C VAL A 16 -5.26 -22.33 -21.75
N GLU A 17 -5.92 -22.60 -22.87
CA GLU A 17 -5.39 -22.34 -24.21
C GLU A 17 -5.09 -20.85 -24.43
N TRP A 18 -6.00 -19.95 -24.01
CA TRP A 18 -5.77 -18.50 -24.07
C TRP A 18 -4.59 -18.06 -23.21
N ILE A 19 -4.43 -18.62 -22.01
CA ILE A 19 -3.30 -18.31 -21.11
C ILE A 19 -1.98 -18.78 -21.74
N ILE A 20 -1.95 -19.98 -22.33
CA ILE A 20 -0.75 -20.52 -22.99
C ILE A 20 -0.37 -19.65 -24.20
N LEU A 21 -1.34 -19.26 -25.03
CA LEU A 21 -1.11 -18.38 -26.18
C LEU A 21 -0.57 -17.02 -25.74
N LEU A 22 -1.14 -16.43 -24.68
CA LEU A 22 -0.65 -15.17 -24.12
C LEU A 22 0.78 -15.32 -23.57
N ALA A 23 1.07 -16.41 -22.87
CA ALA A 23 2.40 -16.69 -22.33
C ALA A 23 3.43 -16.84 -23.46
N ILE A 24 3.11 -17.58 -24.52
CA ILE A 24 3.99 -17.72 -25.69
C ILE A 24 4.20 -16.37 -26.37
N PHE A 25 3.15 -15.57 -26.55
CA PHE A 25 3.25 -14.24 -27.14
C PHE A 25 4.18 -13.32 -26.32
N LEU A 26 4.01 -13.29 -24.99
CA LEU A 26 4.91 -12.56 -24.10
C LEU A 26 6.35 -13.06 -24.20
N VAL A 27 6.57 -14.37 -24.24
CA VAL A 27 7.92 -14.94 -24.44
C VAL A 27 8.48 -14.60 -25.82
N PHE A 28 7.65 -14.41 -26.85
CA PHE A 28 8.11 -14.01 -28.17
C PHE A 28 8.56 -12.53 -28.21
N ILE A 29 7.81 -11.64 -27.56
CA ILE A 29 8.14 -10.21 -27.48
C ILE A 29 9.32 -9.96 -26.53
N PHE A 30 9.31 -10.56 -25.34
CA PHE A 30 10.33 -10.33 -24.32
C PHE A 30 11.52 -11.30 -24.43
N GLY A 31 11.35 -12.43 -25.11
CA GLY A 31 12.35 -13.49 -25.22
C GLY A 31 12.37 -14.44 -24.02
N SER A 32 12.77 -15.69 -24.27
CA SER A 32 12.87 -16.76 -23.25
C SER A 32 13.88 -16.47 -22.14
N LYS A 33 14.79 -15.52 -22.33
CA LYS A 33 15.81 -15.14 -21.35
C LYS A 33 15.31 -14.09 -20.34
N LYS A 34 14.37 -13.23 -20.71
CA LYS A 34 13.94 -12.08 -19.89
C LYS A 34 12.90 -12.43 -18.84
N MET A 35 11.94 -13.30 -19.16
CA MET A 35 10.96 -13.80 -18.19
C MET A 35 11.61 -14.45 -16.95
N PRO A 36 12.52 -15.43 -17.08
CA PRO A 36 13.19 -16.02 -15.91
C PRO A 36 14.13 -15.04 -15.21
N GLU A 37 14.74 -14.09 -15.94
CA GLU A 37 15.58 -13.04 -15.36
C GLU A 37 14.77 -12.13 -14.42
N ILE A 38 13.60 -11.64 -14.85
CA ILE A 38 12.73 -10.79 -14.03
C ILE A 38 12.21 -11.54 -12.80
N MET A 39 11.79 -12.80 -12.96
CA MET A 39 11.36 -13.63 -11.83
C MET A 39 12.47 -13.82 -10.78
N ARG A 40 13.72 -14.01 -11.21
CA ARG A 40 14.87 -14.13 -10.29
C ARG A 40 15.12 -12.83 -9.52
N HIS A 41 15.03 -11.67 -10.18
CA HIS A 41 15.20 -10.38 -9.53
C HIS A 41 14.04 -10.06 -8.58
N LEU A 42 12.79 -10.28 -9.03
CA LEU A 42 11.59 -10.08 -8.22
C LEU A 42 11.55 -11.03 -7.02
N GLY A 43 11.92 -12.30 -7.21
CA GLY A 43 11.97 -13.29 -6.12
C GLY A 43 13.02 -12.92 -5.06
N LYS A 44 14.20 -12.46 -5.47
CA LYS A 44 15.21 -11.92 -4.53
C LYS A 44 14.70 -10.69 -3.78
N ALA A 45 14.08 -9.74 -4.50
CA ALA A 45 13.53 -8.52 -3.91
C ALA A 45 12.41 -8.83 -2.89
N MET A 46 11.49 -9.73 -3.24
CA MET A 46 10.43 -10.19 -2.34
C MET A 46 11.00 -10.92 -1.11
N GLY A 47 12.03 -11.74 -1.28
CA GLY A 47 12.68 -12.44 -0.17
C GLY A 47 13.34 -11.50 0.85
N GLU A 48 14.10 -10.49 0.39
CA GLU A 48 14.70 -9.48 1.28
C GLU A 48 13.66 -8.54 1.90
N PHE A 49 12.58 -8.26 1.16
CA PHE A 49 11.46 -7.48 1.67
C PHE A 49 10.73 -8.20 2.80
N GLU A 50 10.52 -9.51 2.69
CA GLU A 50 9.87 -10.31 3.73
C GLU A 50 10.72 -10.36 5.01
N LYS A 51 12.04 -10.53 4.89
CA LYS A 51 12.96 -10.45 6.04
C LYS A 51 12.87 -9.09 6.73
N SER A 52 12.87 -8.01 5.95
CA SER A 52 12.76 -6.65 6.46
C SER A 52 11.40 -6.42 7.15
N ARG A 53 10.31 -6.96 6.60
CA ARG A 53 8.98 -6.90 7.21
C ARG A 53 8.94 -7.60 8.56
N ILE A 54 9.55 -8.77 8.69
CA ILE A 54 9.58 -9.53 9.94
C ILE A 54 10.35 -8.76 11.02
N GLU A 55 11.50 -8.17 10.68
CA GLU A 55 12.28 -7.35 11.62
C GLU A 55 11.47 -6.12 12.08
N ILE A 56 10.86 -5.39 11.14
CA ILE A 56 10.01 -4.23 11.46
C ILE A 56 8.84 -4.63 12.36
N GLN A 57 8.16 -5.75 12.07
CA GLN A 57 7.07 -6.23 12.92
C GLN A 57 7.54 -6.55 14.34
N ARG A 58 8.72 -7.16 14.47
CA ARG A 58 9.34 -7.46 15.77
C ARG A 58 9.69 -6.19 16.54
N GLU A 59 10.28 -5.20 15.88
CA GLU A 59 10.58 -3.90 16.48
C GLU A 59 9.30 -3.17 16.92
N ILE A 60 8.25 -3.16 16.09
CA ILE A 60 6.96 -2.55 16.43
C ILE A 60 6.31 -3.26 17.63
N MET A 61 6.36 -4.59 17.66
CA MET A 61 5.83 -5.37 18.78
C MET A 61 6.63 -5.10 20.07
N ALA A 62 7.96 -5.07 20.00
CA ALA A 62 8.82 -4.75 21.14
C ALA A 62 8.59 -3.31 21.64
N ALA A 63 8.47 -2.34 20.73
CA ALA A 63 8.21 -0.94 21.05
C ALA A 63 6.82 -0.75 21.67
N SER A 64 5.79 -1.41 21.13
CA SER A 64 4.43 -1.34 21.70
C SER A 64 4.34 -1.98 23.08
N GLN A 65 5.09 -3.07 23.32
CA GLN A 65 5.18 -3.71 24.62
C GLN A 65 5.95 -2.84 25.63
N ALA A 66 6.99 -2.12 25.20
CA ALA A 66 7.72 -1.16 26.02
C ALA A 66 6.88 0.08 26.39
N VAL A 67 5.95 0.51 25.53
CA VAL A 67 5.01 1.60 25.84
C VAL A 67 3.95 1.16 26.85
N GLN A 68 3.50 -0.10 26.82
CA GLN A 68 2.48 -0.61 27.77
C GLN A 68 3.04 -0.93 29.16
N ASN A 69 4.34 -1.18 29.31
CA ASN A 69 4.99 -1.44 30.61
C ASN A 69 6.20 -0.52 30.82
N PRO A 70 6.00 0.71 31.35
CA PRO A 70 7.07 1.70 31.51
C PRO A 70 8.09 1.41 32.64
N LEU A 71 8.07 0.21 33.26
CA LEU A 71 8.95 -0.15 34.38
C LEU A 71 9.81 -1.37 34.04
N SER A 72 10.78 -1.22 33.14
CA SER A 72 11.91 -2.16 32.96
C SER A 72 13.05 -1.52 32.16
N PRO A 73 14.01 -0.83 32.81
CA PRO A 73 15.30 -0.56 32.19
C PRO A 73 16.16 -1.84 32.22
N GLN A 74 15.96 -2.74 31.26
CA GLN A 74 16.98 -3.73 30.90
C GLN A 74 17.78 -3.16 29.73
N THR A 75 18.82 -2.40 30.06
CA THR A 75 20.01 -2.26 29.20
C THR A 75 20.63 -3.64 29.04
N GLN A 76 20.04 -4.47 28.18
CA GLN A 76 20.61 -5.76 27.81
C GLN A 76 21.39 -5.58 26.51
N ASN A 77 22.68 -5.28 26.68
CA ASN A 77 23.74 -5.57 25.71
C ASN A 77 23.36 -5.31 24.24
N VAL A 78 23.38 -4.05 23.84
CA VAL A 78 23.64 -3.68 22.45
C VAL A 78 25.09 -4.09 22.16
N GLN A 79 25.29 -5.39 21.94
CA GLN A 79 26.48 -5.88 21.28
C GLN A 79 26.47 -5.16 19.91
N PRO A 80 27.52 -4.39 19.55
CA PRO A 80 27.55 -3.76 18.24
C PRO A 80 27.25 -4.85 17.21
N PRO A 81 26.28 -4.64 16.30
CA PRO A 81 26.00 -5.61 15.27
C PRO A 81 27.33 -5.98 14.60
N PRO A 82 27.63 -7.28 14.40
CA PRO A 82 28.86 -7.68 13.73
C PRO A 82 29.05 -6.83 12.49
N GLN A 83 30.21 -6.15 12.45
CA GLN A 83 30.57 -5.18 11.43
C GLN A 83 30.20 -5.66 10.02
N SER A 84 29.45 -4.81 9.31
CA SER A 84 29.75 -4.48 7.92
C SER A 84 29.95 -5.67 6.98
N GLN A 85 28.91 -6.47 6.74
CA GLN A 85 28.77 -6.95 5.37
C GLN A 85 28.40 -5.72 4.52
N PRO A 86 29.13 -5.44 3.42
CA PRO A 86 28.89 -4.25 2.62
C PRO A 86 27.41 -4.21 2.25
N PRO A 87 26.76 -3.04 2.33
CA PRO A 87 25.35 -2.92 1.98
C PRO A 87 25.18 -3.54 0.60
N VAL A 88 24.26 -4.50 0.48
CA VAL A 88 23.83 -4.98 -0.82
C VAL A 88 23.34 -3.74 -1.55
N GLN A 89 24.18 -3.23 -2.47
CA GLN A 89 23.91 -2.05 -3.27
C GLN A 89 22.73 -2.42 -4.17
N ILE A 90 21.51 -2.08 -3.74
CA ILE A 90 20.47 -1.75 -4.70
C ILE A 90 20.92 -0.42 -5.32
N GLN A 91 21.76 -0.51 -6.35
CA GLN A 91 22.10 0.62 -7.21
C GLN A 91 20.80 1.10 -7.86
N GLY A 92 20.14 2.09 -7.25
CA GLY A 92 19.01 2.78 -7.86
C GLY A 92 17.82 3.14 -6.96
N TYR A 93 18.02 3.56 -5.71
CA TYR A 93 17.03 4.46 -5.08
C TYR A 93 17.72 5.48 -4.17
N GLN A 94 17.94 6.67 -4.72
CA GLN A 94 18.35 7.85 -3.97
C GLN A 94 17.08 8.47 -3.37
N PRO A 95 16.91 8.51 -2.03
CA PRO A 95 15.84 9.30 -1.44
C PRO A 95 16.25 10.77 -1.56
N LYS A 96 15.82 11.41 -2.64
CA LYS A 96 15.88 12.87 -2.73
C LYS A 96 15.00 13.43 -1.62
N SER A 97 15.68 13.90 -0.58
CA SER A 97 15.15 14.77 0.45
C SER A 97 14.32 15.89 -0.20
N LYS A 98 13.01 15.89 0.10
CA LYS A 98 12.19 17.07 0.39
C LYS A 98 10.82 16.61 0.85
N VAL A 99 10.61 16.68 2.16
CA VAL A 99 9.29 16.84 2.75
C VAL A 99 8.59 18.01 2.06
N LYS A 100 7.42 17.75 1.46
CA LYS A 100 6.31 18.72 1.38
C LYS A 100 4.99 17.98 1.11
N PRO A 101 4.16 17.67 2.13
CA PRO A 101 2.78 17.29 1.90
C PRO A 101 1.96 18.58 1.83
N ALA A 102 1.96 19.26 0.68
CA ALA A 102 1.09 20.43 0.49
C ALA A 102 0.76 20.54 -0.98
N GLY A 103 -0.48 20.22 -1.35
CA GLY A 103 -0.96 20.47 -2.72
C GLY A 103 -2.11 19.61 -3.22
N LYS A 104 -2.52 18.55 -2.51
CA LYS A 104 -3.72 17.76 -2.88
C LYS A 104 -4.86 17.80 -1.87
N SER A 105 -4.59 18.07 -0.59
CA SER A 105 -5.64 18.19 0.45
C SER A 105 -6.52 19.43 0.27
N THR A 106 -5.98 20.51 -0.31
CA THR A 106 -6.66 21.80 -0.45
C THR A 106 -7.92 21.75 -1.31
N GLY A 107 -7.86 21.09 -2.47
CA GLY A 107 -9.01 20.98 -3.37
C GLY A 107 -10.14 20.10 -2.83
N PHE A 108 -9.79 19.05 -2.08
CA PHE A 108 -10.76 18.18 -1.42
C PHE A 108 -11.48 18.89 -0.27
N LEU A 109 -10.73 19.65 0.52
CA LEU A 109 -11.26 20.45 1.62
C LEU A 109 -12.26 21.51 1.16
N MET A 110 -11.93 22.23 0.09
CA MET A 110 -12.84 23.23 -0.48
C MET A 110 -14.15 22.58 -0.91
N LYS A 111 -14.09 21.41 -1.56
CA LYS A 111 -15.27 20.68 -2.04
C LYS A 111 -16.15 20.19 -0.88
N MET A 112 -15.54 19.67 0.17
CA MET A 112 -16.25 19.21 1.36
C MET A 112 -16.83 20.37 2.19
N ALA A 113 -16.12 21.49 2.27
CA ALA A 113 -16.62 22.70 2.91
C ALA A 113 -17.85 23.23 2.17
N GLU A 114 -17.81 23.28 0.83
CA GLU A 114 -18.94 23.73 0.02
C GLU A 114 -20.15 22.80 0.14
N GLU A 115 -19.95 21.47 0.14
CA GLU A 115 -21.02 20.47 0.30
C GLU A 115 -21.69 20.53 1.69
N LEU A 116 -20.97 20.99 2.70
CA LEU A 116 -21.46 21.13 4.08
C LEU A 116 -21.82 22.58 4.46
N GLY A 117 -21.67 23.54 3.54
CA GLY A 117 -21.95 24.96 3.77
C GLY A 117 -21.02 25.62 4.80
N VAL A 118 -19.75 25.24 4.83
CA VAL A 118 -18.71 25.83 5.70
C VAL A 118 -18.04 27.00 4.98
N GLU A 119 -18.05 28.18 5.61
CA GLU A 119 -17.36 29.37 5.10
C GLU A 119 -15.84 29.18 5.17
N THR A 120 -15.19 29.21 4.00
CA THR A 120 -13.74 28.97 3.85
C THR A 120 -12.91 30.26 3.78
N GLU A 121 -13.54 31.44 3.80
CA GLU A 121 -12.82 32.71 3.72
C GLU A 121 -12.12 33.03 5.04
N ASN A 122 -10.81 33.34 4.96
CA ASN A 122 -9.95 33.75 6.08
C ASN A 122 -9.60 32.68 7.14
N ARG A 123 -9.78 31.37 6.86
CA ARG A 123 -9.45 30.29 7.81
C ARG A 123 -8.30 29.41 7.35
N SER A 124 -7.56 28.86 8.33
CA SER A 124 -6.48 27.91 8.06
C SER A 124 -7.04 26.53 7.67
N GLU A 125 -6.30 25.75 6.87
CA GLU A 125 -6.72 24.41 6.43
C GLU A 125 -7.08 23.49 7.61
N GLU A 126 -6.38 23.64 8.74
CA GLU A 126 -6.61 22.85 9.95
C GLU A 126 -7.95 23.19 10.62
N GLU A 127 -8.33 24.47 10.59
CA GLU A 127 -9.60 24.94 11.15
C GLU A 127 -10.78 24.50 10.27
N ILE A 128 -10.59 24.52 8.95
CA ILE A 128 -11.57 24.02 7.97
C ILE A 128 -11.82 22.52 8.17
N TRP A 129 -10.77 21.72 8.45
CA TRP A 129 -10.90 20.28 8.73
C TRP A 129 -11.73 19.98 9.98
N GLU A 130 -11.51 20.72 11.07
CA GLU A 130 -12.23 20.51 12.32
C GLU A 130 -13.72 20.87 12.17
N GLU A 131 -14.03 21.94 11.44
CA GLU A 131 -15.42 22.32 11.16
C GLU A 131 -16.15 21.33 10.25
N ILE A 132 -15.50 20.88 9.17
CA ILE A 132 -16.02 19.83 8.28
C ILE A 132 -16.32 18.56 9.06
N ARG A 133 -15.38 18.11 9.90
CA ARG A 133 -15.55 16.89 10.70
C ARG A 133 -16.70 17.03 11.68
N LYS A 134 -16.80 18.17 12.37
CA LYS A 134 -17.86 18.44 13.33
C LYS A 134 -19.25 18.43 12.66
N LYS A 135 -19.40 19.10 11.51
CA LYS A 135 -20.67 19.13 10.76
C LYS A 135 -21.00 17.82 10.07
N ALA A 136 -20.00 17.07 9.60
CA ALA A 136 -20.21 15.75 9.00
C ALA A 136 -20.74 14.75 10.04
N LEU A 137 -20.24 14.82 11.29
CA LEU A 137 -20.74 14.00 12.40
C LEU A 137 -22.16 14.40 12.79
N GLU A 138 -22.47 15.70 12.82
CA GLU A 138 -23.80 16.21 13.13
C GLU A 138 -24.83 15.81 12.06
N LYS A 139 -24.52 16.02 10.77
CA LYS A 139 -25.40 15.63 9.67
C LYS A 139 -25.67 14.13 9.64
N LYS A 140 -24.65 13.31 9.90
CA LYS A 140 -24.79 11.85 9.97
C LYS A 140 -25.66 11.42 11.17
N ALA A 141 -25.56 12.11 12.30
CA ALA A 141 -26.40 11.83 13.46
C ALA A 141 -27.87 12.22 13.22
N VAL A 142 -28.12 13.35 12.54
CA VAL A 142 -29.47 13.78 12.15
C VAL A 142 -30.10 12.81 11.14
N GLU A 143 -29.35 12.36 10.13
CA GLU A 143 -29.84 11.38 9.14
C GLU A 143 -30.18 10.02 9.77
N GLN A 144 -29.43 9.59 10.80
CA GLN A 144 -29.73 8.37 11.55
C GLN A 144 -30.99 8.49 12.43
N LEU A 145 -31.34 9.70 12.88
CA LEU A 145 -32.54 9.96 13.67
C LEU A 145 -33.78 10.11 12.80
N GLU A 146 -33.67 10.68 11.60
CA GLU A 146 -34.79 10.76 10.64
C GLU A 146 -35.09 9.43 9.94
N ALA A 147 -34.11 8.52 9.89
CA ALA A 147 -34.27 7.17 9.32
C ALA A 147 -34.83 6.12 10.32
N SER A 148 -35.15 6.52 11.55
CA SER A 148 -35.68 5.65 12.63
C SER A 148 -37.11 6.03 13.00
#